data_AF-A0A3D5W8T4-F1
#
_entry.id   AF-A0A3D5W8T4-F1
#
_cell.length_a   1.000
_cell.length_b   1.000
_cell.length_c   1.000
_cell.angle_alpha   90.00
_cell.angle_beta   90.00
_cell.angle_gamma   90.00
#
_symmetry.space_group_name_H-M   'P 1'
#
loop_
_entity.id
_entity.type
_entity.pdbx_description
1 polymer ?
#
loop_
_entity_poly.entity_id
_entity_poly.type
_entity_poly.pdbx_seq_one_letter_code
_entity_poly.pdbx_strand_id
1 'polypeptide(L)'
;DIFGDIFGGGSRRSSGGRGADLQYTLELSLEEAVHGSESRIRIPSQVRCDTCSGSGARPGTSPTACATCNGQGQVRMQQGFFSIQQACPDCRGRG
;
A
#
# COMPACT_ATOMS: atom_id res chain seq x y z
N ASP A 1 -26.34 -16.36 3.42
CA ASP A 1 -25.56 -17.11 2.43
C ASP A 1 -24.09 -16.79 2.69
N ILE A 2 -23.37 -17.71 3.33
CA ILE A 2 -22.05 -17.50 3.97
C ILE A 2 -20.91 -18.17 3.16
N PHE A 3 -21.24 -18.82 2.05
CA PHE A 3 -20.31 -19.62 1.25
C PHE A 3 -19.96 -19.02 -0.12
N GLY A 4 -20.53 -17.87 -0.48
CA GLY A 4 -20.27 -17.19 -1.75
C GLY A 4 -18.89 -16.49 -1.85
N ASP A 5 -18.33 -16.03 -0.72
CA ASP A 5 -17.10 -15.23 -0.71
C ASP A 5 -15.80 -16.03 -0.54
N ILE A 6 -15.87 -17.36 -0.35
CA ILE A 6 -14.71 -18.21 -0.01
C ILE A 6 -14.01 -18.81 -1.23
N PHE A 7 -14.64 -18.89 -2.40
CA PHE A 7 -14.08 -19.55 -3.59
C PHE A 7 -13.82 -18.61 -4.79
N GLY A 8 -13.69 -17.30 -4.54
CA GLY A 8 -13.28 -16.32 -5.53
C GLY A 8 -11.77 -16.32 -5.75
N GLY A 9 -11.24 -17.41 -6.32
CA GLY A 9 -9.83 -17.57 -6.73
C GLY A 9 -9.44 -16.69 -7.91
N GLY A 10 -9.78 -15.40 -7.88
CA GLY A 10 -9.17 -14.40 -8.71
C GLY A 10 -7.86 -13.99 -8.07
N SER A 11 -6.74 -14.25 -8.75
CA SER A 11 -5.47 -13.59 -8.47
C SER A 11 -5.71 -12.09 -8.48
N ARG A 12 -6.04 -11.50 -7.32
CA ARG A 12 -5.80 -10.09 -7.05
C ARG A 12 -4.29 -9.98 -7.00
N ARG A 13 -3.68 -9.96 -8.19
CA ARG A 13 -2.41 -9.30 -8.40
C ARG A 13 -2.48 -8.04 -7.56
N SER A 14 -1.47 -7.82 -6.73
CA SER A 14 -1.24 -6.56 -6.03
C SER A 14 -1.03 -5.47 -7.09
N SER A 15 -2.11 -5.13 -7.81
CA SER A 15 -2.25 -3.89 -8.55
C SER A 15 -2.21 -2.85 -7.46
N GLY A 16 -1.13 -2.07 -7.43
CA GLY A 16 -0.85 -1.09 -6.39
C GLY A 16 -2.14 -0.45 -5.91
N GLY A 17 -2.47 -0.70 -4.65
CA GLY A 17 -3.69 -0.17 -4.05
C GLY A 17 -3.70 1.34 -4.23
N ARG A 18 -4.88 1.88 -4.56
CA ARG A 18 -5.05 3.34 -4.59
C ARG A 18 -4.60 3.90 -3.23
N GLY A 19 -3.82 4.99 -3.27
CA GLY A 19 -3.43 5.70 -2.05
C GLY A 19 -4.65 6.24 -1.30
N ALA A 20 -4.49 6.54 -0.01
CA ALA A 20 -5.55 7.14 0.78
C ALA A 20 -5.88 8.55 0.26
N ASP A 21 -7.16 8.92 0.28
CA ASP A 21 -7.60 10.29 0.01
C ASP A 21 -7.17 11.22 1.16
N LEU A 22 -6.85 12.48 0.82
CA LEU A 22 -6.43 13.50 1.79
C LEU A 22 -7.48 14.61 1.83
N GLN A 23 -7.94 14.96 3.04
CA GLN A 23 -8.92 16.02 3.28
C GLN A 23 -8.32 17.09 4.20
N TYR A 24 -8.49 18.36 3.84
CA TYR A 24 -8.09 19.50 4.65
C TYR A 24 -9.27 20.46 4.81
N THR A 25 -9.56 20.83 6.05
CA THR A 25 -10.59 21.81 6.37
C THR A 25 -9.94 23.17 6.55
N LEU A 26 -10.29 24.13 5.69
CA LEU A 26 -9.86 25.53 5.79
C LEU A 26 -11.01 26.34 6.39
N GLU A 27 -10.76 26.98 7.53
CA GLU A 27 -11.68 27.95 8.11
C GLU A 27 -11.37 29.35 7.55
N LEU A 28 -12.42 30.07 7.16
CA LEU A 28 -12.33 31.41 6.59
C LEU A 28 -13.33 32.33 7.29
N SER A 29 -12.95 33.59 7.51
CA SER A 29 -13.90 34.64 7.88
C SER A 29 -14.79 35.03 6.69
N LEU A 30 -15.93 35.67 6.98
CA LEU A 30 -16.85 36.14 5.94
C LEU A 30 -16.18 37.20 5.05
N GLU A 31 -15.39 38.09 5.64
CA GLU A 31 -14.66 39.16 4.97
C GLU A 31 -13.62 38.58 3.99
N GLU A 32 -12.86 37.57 4.42
CA GLU A 32 -11.92 36.86 3.55
C GLU A 32 -12.62 36.14 2.39
N ALA A 33 -13.80 35.57 2.63
CA ALA A 33 -14.59 34.93 1.60
C ALA A 33 -15.16 35.94 0.57
N VAL A 34 -15.54 37.14 1.01
CA VAL A 34 -16.12 38.19 0.14
C VAL A 34 -15.04 38.91 -0.68
N HIS A 35 -13.90 39.22 -0.06
CA HIS A 35 -12.80 39.93 -0.74
C HIS A 35 -11.86 39.01 -1.51
N GLY A 36 -11.93 37.71 -1.25
CA GLY A 36 -10.99 36.71 -1.74
C GLY A 36 -9.73 36.68 -0.88
N SER A 37 -9.22 35.47 -0.61
CA SER A 37 -7.97 35.26 0.13
C SER A 37 -7.09 34.23 -0.58
N GLU A 38 -5.77 34.36 -0.40
CA GLU A 38 -4.78 33.37 -0.84
C GLU A 38 -4.21 32.69 0.40
N SER A 39 -4.27 31.36 0.45
CA SER A 39 -3.77 30.56 1.58
C SER A 39 -2.84 29.46 1.10
N ARG A 40 -1.65 29.36 1.69
CA ARG A 40 -0.68 28.31 1.39
C ARG A 40 -0.89 27.10 2.30
N ILE A 41 -1.43 26.02 1.75
CA ILE A 41 -1.70 24.78 2.48
C ILE A 41 -0.55 23.78 2.27
N ARG A 42 -0.04 23.21 3.36
CA ARG A 42 1.00 22.16 3.31
C ARG A 42 0.37 20.80 3.58
N ILE A 43 0.29 19.95 2.56
CA ILE A 43 -0.27 18.61 2.66
C ILE A 43 0.88 17.58 2.74
N PRO A 44 1.08 16.89 3.88
CA PRO A 44 2.03 15.79 3.95
C PRO A 44 1.46 14.61 3.14
N SER A 45 2.23 14.11 2.18
CA SER A 45 1.88 12.95 1.36
C SER A 45 3.05 11.98 1.27
N GLN A 46 2.74 10.71 1.01
CA GLN A 46 3.76 9.72 0.68
C GLN A 46 4.16 9.90 -0.78
N VAL A 47 5.45 10.10 -1.02
CA VAL A 47 6.02 10.23 -2.36
C VAL A 47 6.96 9.07 -2.64
N ARG A 48 7.19 8.80 -3.93
CA ARG A 48 8.22 7.85 -4.33
C ARG A 48 9.57 8.36 -3.85
N CYS A 49 10.34 7.50 -3.18
CA CYS A 49 11.67 7.89 -2.70
C CYS A 49 12.61 8.12 -3.89
N ASP A 50 13.23 9.31 -3.97
CA ASP A 50 14.15 9.66 -5.05
C ASP A 50 15.39 8.75 -5.07
N THR A 51 15.93 8.44 -3.89
CA THR A 51 17.16 7.65 -3.75
C THR A 51 17.01 6.21 -4.25
N CYS A 52 15.92 5.53 -3.90
CA CYS A 52 15.73 4.12 -4.26
C CYS A 52 14.66 3.91 -5.33
N SER A 53 14.02 4.98 -5.80
CA SER A 53 12.92 4.92 -6.76
C SER A 53 11.80 3.96 -6.32
N GLY A 54 11.53 3.90 -5.01
CA GLY A 54 10.51 3.02 -4.42
C GLY A 54 10.89 1.54 -4.32
N SER A 55 12.10 1.12 -4.72
CA SER A 55 12.55 -0.28 -4.61
C SER A 55 12.87 -0.71 -3.17
N GLY A 56 13.19 0.23 -2.29
CA GLY A 56 13.71 -0.06 -0.95
C GLY A 56 15.15 -0.59 -0.93
N ALA A 57 15.79 -0.75 -2.09
CA ALA A 57 17.19 -1.18 -2.21
C ALA A 57 18.14 0.03 -2.23
N ARG A 58 19.41 -0.18 -1.87
CA ARG A 58 20.45 0.86 -2.01
C ARG A 58 20.70 1.15 -3.50
N PRO A 59 21.07 2.40 -3.87
CA PRO A 59 21.47 2.70 -5.24
C PRO A 59 22.55 1.75 -5.74
N GLY A 60 22.38 1.22 -6.96
CA GLY A 60 23.31 0.23 -7.55
C GLY A 60 23.13 -1.21 -7.06
N THR A 61 22.16 -1.47 -6.17
CA THR A 61 21.80 -2.83 -5.74
C THR A 61 20.37 -3.18 -6.16
N SER A 62 20.08 -4.46 -6.32
CA SER A 62 18.75 -4.97 -6.60
C SER A 62 18.15 -5.69 -5.39
N PRO A 63 16.82 -5.62 -5.18
CA PRO A 63 16.14 -6.52 -4.26
C PRO A 63 16.41 -7.97 -4.64
N THR A 64 16.67 -8.81 -3.64
CA THR A 64 16.79 -10.26 -3.81
C THR A 64 15.47 -10.93 -3.46
N ALA A 65 15.05 -11.92 -4.23
CA ALA A 65 13.84 -12.68 -3.92
C ALA A 65 13.98 -13.35 -2.53
N CYS A 66 12.95 -13.22 -1.70
CA CYS A 66 12.91 -13.90 -0.41
C CYS A 66 12.88 -15.42 -0.63
N ALA A 67 13.85 -16.13 -0.05
CA ALA A 67 13.94 -17.58 -0.16
C ALA A 67 12.71 -18.31 0.41
N THR A 68 12.08 -17.75 1.44
CA THR A 68 10.94 -18.36 2.14
C THR A 68 9.65 -18.35 1.31
N CYS A 69 9.44 -17.31 0.50
CA CYS A 69 8.25 -17.19 -0.36
C CYS A 69 8.56 -17.18 -1.86
N ASN A 70 9.83 -17.36 -2.24
CA ASN A 70 10.31 -17.29 -3.63
C ASN A 70 9.87 -16.02 -4.38
N GLY A 71 9.94 -14.85 -3.75
CA GLY A 71 9.52 -13.59 -4.38
C GLY A 71 8.02 -13.30 -4.36
N GLN A 72 7.19 -14.19 -3.80
CA GLN A 72 5.73 -14.06 -3.87
C GLN A 72 5.14 -13.12 -2.81
N GLY A 73 5.88 -12.83 -1.75
CA GLY A 73 5.43 -11.99 -0.63
C GLY A 73 4.46 -12.68 0.33
N GLN A 74 4.02 -13.90 0.03
CA GLN A 74 3.05 -14.64 0.83
C GLN A 74 3.45 -16.11 0.97
N VAL A 75 3.13 -16.69 2.12
CA VAL A 75 3.32 -18.12 2.42
C VAL A 75 1.96 -18.78 2.62
N ARG A 76 1.84 -20.03 2.19
CA ARG A 76 0.63 -20.83 2.36
C ARG A 76 0.84 -21.79 3.53
N MET A 77 0.04 -21.65 4.58
CA MET A 77 0.00 -22.61 5.69
C MET A 77 -1.18 -23.54 5.50
N GLN A 78 -0.91 -24.85 5.44
CA GLN A 78 -1.93 -25.89 5.33
C GLN A 78 -2.04 -26.63 6.67
N GLN A 79 -3.23 -26.66 7.25
CA GLN A 79 -3.57 -27.52 8.38
C GLN A 79 -4.82 -28.31 8.05
N GLY A 80 -4.65 -29.61 7.81
CA GLY A 80 -5.73 -30.48 7.33
C GLY A 80 -6.30 -29.98 6.01
N PHE A 81 -7.62 -29.74 5.98
CA PHE A 81 -8.34 -29.23 4.82
C PHE A 81 -8.37 -27.69 4.73
N PHE A 82 -7.79 -26.98 5.69
CA PHE A 82 -7.68 -25.53 5.66
C PHE A 82 -6.33 -25.11 5.07
N SER A 83 -6.37 -24.20 4.09
CA SER A 83 -5.20 -23.57 3.50
C SER A 83 -5.34 -22.05 3.61
N ILE A 84 -4.54 -21.43 4.47
CA ILE A 84 -4.54 -19.97 4.68
C ILE A 84 -3.31 -19.37 4.02
N GLN A 85 -3.49 -18.22 3.37
CA GLN A 85 -2.40 -17.41 2.84
C GLN A 85 -2.12 -16.29 3.83
N GLN A 86 -0.86 -16.14 4.22
CA GLN A 86 -0.39 -15.07 5.09
C GLN A 86 0.76 -14.33 4.42
N ALA A 87 0.93 -13.05 4.73
CA ALA A 87 2.15 -12.33 4.37
C ALA A 87 3.38 -13.07 4.88
N CYS A 88 4.40 -13.22 4.04
CA CYS A 88 5.63 -13.91 4.42
C CYS A 88 6.30 -13.14 5.59
N PRO A 89 6.63 -13.81 6.71
CA PRO A 89 7.19 -13.13 7.89
C PRO A 89 8.58 -12.54 7.62
N ASP A 90 9.38 -13.17 6.75
CA ASP A 90 10.76 -12.77 6.48
C ASP A 90 10.85 -11.51 5.62
N CYS A 91 10.03 -11.39 4.57
CA CYS A 91 9.99 -10.21 3.70
C CYS A 91 8.84 -9.25 4.00
N ARG A 92 7.97 -9.59 4.96
CA ARG A 92 6.78 -8.80 5.37
C ARG A 92 5.86 -8.42 4.21
N GLY A 93 5.65 -9.34 3.26
CA GLY A 93 4.80 -9.06 2.10
C GLY A 93 5.50 -8.48 0.88
N ARG A 94 6.79 -8.15 0.96
CA ARG A 94 7.50 -7.49 -0.16
C ARG A 94 7.89 -8.41 -1.31
N GLY A 95 8.03 -9.71 -1.04
CA GLY A 95 8.52 -10.69 -1.99
C GLY A 95 10.03 -10.76 -2.00
#